data_AF-A0A1M6PXP0-F1
#
_entry.id   AF-A0A1M6PXP0-F1
#
_cell.length_a   1.000
_cell.length_b   1.000
_cell.length_c   1.000
_cell.angle_alpha   90.00
_cell.angle_beta   90.00
_cell.angle_gamma   90.00
#
_symmetry.space_group_name_H-M   'P 1'
#
loop_
_entity.id
_entity.type
_entity.pdbx_description
1 polymer ?
#
loop_
_entity_poly.entity_id
_entity_poly.type
_entity_poly.pdbx_seq_one_letter_code
_entity_poly.pdbx_strand_id
1 'polypeptide(L)'
;MGSFRYYNEETGQFDKLSYTTVAREGNLKVVVLNEGENQIKPIELANSPNSIYAIKNNKGEISSINFFGEDKRKTKQIDLKHKHQGMIPHVHEFHGEKYHPSSARPCNKEELELISRAKELAK
;
A
#
# COMPACT_ATOMS: atom_id res chain seq x y z
N MET A 1 -11.30 -13.06 3.09
CA MET A 1 -9.98 -12.61 3.60
C MET A 1 -8.93 -12.79 2.53
N GLY A 2 -7.95 -11.88 2.45
CA GLY A 2 -6.78 -12.02 1.57
C GLY A 2 -5.49 -11.82 2.37
N SER A 3 -4.34 -11.99 1.71
CA SER A 3 -3.04 -11.76 2.35
C SER A 3 -2.07 -11.05 1.41
N PHE A 4 -1.31 -10.12 1.97
CA PHE A 4 -0.05 -9.66 1.43
C PHE A 4 1.08 -10.60 1.87
N ARG A 5 2.25 -10.44 1.25
CA ARG A 5 3.49 -10.97 1.82
C ARG A 5 4.52 -9.88 2.02
N TYR A 6 5.27 -9.97 3.11
CA TYR A 6 6.43 -9.12 3.39
C TYR A 6 7.66 -10.02 3.52
N TYR A 7 8.85 -9.50 3.20
CA TYR A 7 10.07 -10.24 3.47
C TYR A 7 10.47 -10.05 4.94
N ASN A 8 10.67 -11.15 5.64
CA ASN A 8 11.17 -11.20 6.99
C ASN A 8 12.69 -11.35 6.96
N GLU A 9 13.41 -10.33 7.42
CA GLU A 9 14.88 -10.30 7.42
C GLU A 9 15.51 -11.27 8.41
N GLU A 10 14.81 -11.60 9.50
CA GLU A 10 15.29 -12.54 10.52
C GLU A 10 15.29 -13.97 9.99
N THR A 11 14.25 -14.34 9.24
CA THR A 11 14.09 -15.71 8.70
C THR A 11 14.60 -15.85 7.27
N GLY A 12 14.78 -14.73 6.56
CA GLY A 12 15.12 -14.69 5.14
C GLY A 12 13.98 -15.15 4.21
N GLN A 13 12.74 -15.21 4.70
CA GLN A 13 11.58 -15.75 4.00
C GLN A 13 10.45 -14.73 3.83
N PHE A 14 9.47 -15.06 2.98
CA PHE A 14 8.25 -14.27 2.87
C PHE A 14 7.18 -14.76 3.83
N ASP A 15 6.80 -13.90 4.76
CA ASP A 15 5.70 -14.13 5.69
C ASP A 15 4.39 -13.55 5.15
N LYS A 16 3.25 -13.97 5.71
CA LYS A 16 1.92 -13.48 5.33
C LYS A 16 1.47 -12.35 6.24
N LEU A 17 0.87 -11.34 5.64
CA LEU A 17 0.15 -10.27 6.33
C LEU A 17 -1.31 -10.29 5.88
N SER A 18 -2.21 -10.74 6.76
CA SER A 18 -3.63 -10.93 6.40
C SER A 18 -4.39 -9.61 6.41
N TYR A 19 -5.41 -9.51 5.55
CA TYR A 19 -6.28 -8.34 5.46
C TYR A 19 -7.73 -8.71 5.16
N THR A 20 -8.62 -7.77 5.46
CA THR A 20 -10.04 -7.80 5.11
C THR A 20 -10.35 -6.68 4.14
N THR A 21 -10.99 -7.01 3.01
CA THR A 21 -11.50 -6.00 2.06
C THR A 21 -12.79 -5.42 2.60
N VAL A 22 -12.85 -4.10 2.72
CA VAL A 22 -14.02 -3.37 3.23
C VAL A 22 -14.77 -2.61 2.13
N ALA A 23 -14.09 -2.26 1.03
CA ALA A 23 -14.72 -1.70 -0.15
C ALA A 23 -13.92 -2.07 -1.41
N ARG A 24 -14.58 -2.02 -2.57
CA ARG A 24 -13.95 -2.29 -3.86
C ARG A 24 -14.61 -1.48 -4.96
N GLU A 25 -13.79 -0.98 -5.87
CA GLU A 25 -14.23 -0.39 -7.12
C GLU A 25 -13.21 -0.66 -8.23
N GLY A 26 -13.61 -1.40 -9.27
CA GLY A 26 -12.70 -1.86 -10.31
C GLY A 26 -11.49 -2.63 -9.73
N ASN A 27 -10.28 -2.10 -9.97
CA ASN A 27 -9.01 -2.66 -9.48
C ASN A 27 -8.58 -2.12 -8.11
N LEU A 28 -9.24 -1.07 -7.61
CA LEU A 28 -8.99 -0.49 -6.29
C LEU A 28 -9.75 -1.29 -5.21
N LYS A 29 -9.02 -1.76 -4.20
CA LYS A 29 -9.58 -2.40 -3.00
C LYS A 29 -9.18 -1.59 -1.78
N VAL A 30 -10.14 -1.22 -0.95
CA VAL A 30 -9.88 -0.67 0.38
C VAL A 30 -9.83 -1.84 1.35
N VAL A 31 -8.72 -1.96 2.08
CA VAL A 31 -8.47 -3.09 2.99
C VAL A 31 -8.05 -2.61 4.36
N VAL A 32 -8.39 -3.39 5.38
CA VAL A 32 -7.89 -3.23 6.75
C VAL A 32 -6.97 -4.41 7.03
N LEU A 33 -5.76 -4.13 7.53
CA LEU A 33 -4.85 -5.19 7.96
C LEU A 33 -5.39 -5.84 9.23
N ASN A 34 -5.29 -7.17 9.30
CA ASN A 34 -5.77 -7.93 10.46
C ASN A 34 -4.73 -7.97 11.60
N GLU A 35 -3.51 -7.51 11.37
CA GLU A 35 -2.48 -7.36 12.41
C GLU A 35 -2.66 -6.02 13.15
N GLY A 36 -2.33 -6.00 14.46
CA GLY A 36 -2.49 -4.83 15.33
C GLY A 36 -1.59 -3.65 14.97
N GLU A 37 -1.87 -2.47 15.56
CA GLU A 37 -1.33 -1.13 15.19
C GLU A 37 0.19 -1.00 15.04
N ASN A 38 1.00 -1.88 15.64
CA ASN A 38 2.41 -1.60 15.93
C ASN A 38 3.44 -2.29 15.01
N GLN A 39 3.04 -2.96 13.94
CA GLN A 39 3.98 -3.50 12.96
C GLN A 39 3.52 -3.13 11.54
N ILE A 40 3.89 -1.93 11.08
CA ILE A 40 3.78 -1.59 9.65
C ILE A 40 4.87 -2.37 8.92
N LYS A 41 4.58 -3.63 8.61
CA LYS A 41 5.47 -4.48 7.83
C LYS A 41 5.40 -4.05 6.36
N PRO A 42 6.54 -3.95 5.65
CA PRO A 42 6.55 -3.52 4.25
C PRO A 42 5.84 -4.54 3.37
N ILE A 43 4.77 -4.13 2.68
CA ILE A 43 3.97 -5.03 1.84
C ILE A 43 4.69 -5.31 0.52
N GLU A 44 5.39 -6.42 0.35
CA GLU A 44 6.17 -6.66 -0.87
C GLU A 44 5.39 -7.31 -2.02
N LEU A 45 4.47 -8.24 -1.70
CA LEU A 45 3.70 -8.97 -2.69
C LEU A 45 2.20 -8.90 -2.40
N ALA A 46 1.41 -8.70 -3.47
CA ALA A 46 -0.04 -8.79 -3.41
C ALA A 46 -0.57 -10.22 -3.60
N ASN A 47 -1.85 -10.39 -3.22
CA ASN A 47 -2.60 -11.61 -3.49
C ASN A 47 -2.92 -11.79 -4.99
N SER A 48 -3.06 -10.69 -5.73
CA SER A 48 -3.48 -10.69 -7.13
C SER A 48 -2.59 -9.76 -7.97
N PRO A 49 -2.31 -10.09 -9.24
CA PRO A 49 -1.53 -9.23 -10.14
C PRO A 49 -2.31 -7.96 -10.51
N ASN A 50 -1.61 -6.93 -10.99
CA ASN A 50 -2.19 -5.68 -11.53
C ASN A 50 -3.25 -5.06 -10.62
N SER A 51 -2.96 -5.03 -9.32
CA SER A 51 -3.92 -4.68 -8.27
C SER A 51 -3.53 -3.39 -7.54
N ILE A 52 -4.54 -2.70 -7.03
CA ILE A 52 -4.36 -1.46 -6.26
C ILE A 52 -5.04 -1.64 -4.90
N TYR A 53 -4.29 -1.43 -3.83
CA TYR A 53 -4.76 -1.61 -2.47
C TYR A 53 -4.59 -0.33 -1.66
N ALA A 54 -5.69 0.27 -1.22
CA ALA A 54 -5.70 1.34 -0.24
C ALA A 54 -5.79 0.73 1.16
N ILE A 55 -4.81 1.03 2.02
CA ILE A 55 -4.78 0.53 3.39
C ILE A 55 -5.53 1.54 4.28
N LYS A 56 -6.63 1.10 4.89
CA LYS A 56 -7.39 1.84 5.89
C LYS A 56 -6.84 1.48 7.27
N ASN A 57 -6.38 2.49 8.01
CA ASN A 57 -5.92 2.32 9.38
C ASN A 57 -7.12 2.14 10.34
N ASN A 58 -6.83 1.84 11.61
CA ASN A 58 -7.83 1.69 12.65
C ASN A 58 -8.58 3.00 13.01
N LYS A 59 -8.01 4.17 12.71
CA LYS A 59 -8.69 5.48 12.81
C LYS A 59 -9.67 5.72 11.66
N GLY A 60 -9.80 4.77 10.74
CA GLY A 60 -10.69 4.84 9.59
C GLY A 60 -10.15 5.65 8.42
N GLU A 61 -8.88 6.04 8.44
CA GLU A 61 -8.26 6.87 7.42
C GLU A 61 -7.40 6.01 6.47
N ILE A 62 -7.30 6.41 5.20
CA ILE A 62 -6.34 5.79 4.28
C ILE A 62 -4.92 6.20 4.67
N SER A 63 -4.06 5.22 4.95
CA SER A 63 -2.65 5.43 5.31
C SER A 63 -1.73 5.39 4.09
N SER A 64 -1.99 4.49 3.16
CA SER A 64 -1.21 4.33 1.93
C SER A 64 -2.04 3.72 0.81
N ILE A 65 -1.59 3.91 -0.44
CA ILE A 65 -2.12 3.21 -1.62
C ILE A 65 -0.96 2.49 -2.30
N ASN A 66 -1.07 1.16 -2.41
CA ASN A 66 -0.03 0.29 -2.94
C ASN A 66 -0.45 -0.27 -4.30
N PHE A 67 0.46 -0.21 -5.26
CA PHE A 67 0.27 -0.69 -6.63
C PHE A 67 1.16 -1.90 -6.86
N PHE A 68 0.60 -2.90 -7.55
CA PHE A 68 1.30 -4.14 -7.82
C PHE A 68 1.27 -4.46 -9.31
N GLY A 69 2.41 -4.91 -9.83
CA GLY A 69 2.57 -5.32 -11.22
C GLY A 69 1.98 -6.71 -11.51
N GLU A 70 2.25 -7.20 -12.72
CA GLU A 70 1.82 -8.51 -13.19
C GLU A 70 2.46 -9.66 -12.38
N ASP A 71 3.69 -9.48 -11.90
CA ASP A 71 4.40 -10.43 -11.04
C ASP A 71 3.98 -10.36 -9.56
N LYS A 72 2.95 -9.55 -9.26
CA LYS A 72 2.43 -9.25 -7.91
C LYS A 72 3.37 -8.46 -7.02
N ARG A 73 4.53 -8.00 -7.52
CA ARG A 73 5.46 -7.15 -6.75
C ARG A 73 4.95 -5.73 -6.66
N LYS A 74 5.23 -5.08 -5.54
CA LYS A 74 4.98 -3.65 -5.36
C LYS A 74 5.81 -2.87 -6.38
N THR A 75 5.14 -2.01 -7.14
CA THR A 75 5.78 -1.13 -8.12
C THR A 75 5.74 0.32 -7.68
N LYS A 76 4.73 0.69 -6.89
CA LYS A 76 4.51 2.06 -6.43
C LYS A 76 3.76 2.07 -5.09
N GLN A 77 4.09 3.05 -4.25
CA GLN A 77 3.34 3.36 -3.04
C GLN A 77 3.07 4.86 -2.98
N ILE A 78 1.83 5.25 -2.68
CA ILE A 78 1.50 6.62 -2.27
C ILE A 78 1.39 6.60 -0.76
N ASP A 79 2.23 7.36 -0.07
CA ASP A 79 2.18 7.52 1.39
C ASP A 79 1.38 8.79 1.74
N LEU A 80 0.40 8.64 2.63
CA LEU A 80 -0.50 9.71 3.07
C LEU A 80 -0.26 10.13 4.53
N LYS A 81 0.67 9.49 5.24
CA LYS A 81 0.86 9.66 6.69
C LYS A 81 2.26 10.11 7.06
N HIS A 82 3.29 9.65 6.36
CA HIS A 82 4.67 10.02 6.63
C HIS A 82 5.09 11.14 5.69
N LYS A 83 5.83 12.10 6.23
CA LYS A 83 6.38 13.22 5.46
C LYS A 83 7.76 12.84 4.95
N HIS A 84 8.02 13.00 3.66
CA HIS A 84 9.35 12.82 3.09
C HIS A 84 9.83 14.14 2.51
N GLN A 85 10.90 14.72 3.08
CA GLN A 85 11.47 16.00 2.62
C GLN A 85 10.43 17.13 2.45
N GLY A 86 9.42 17.18 3.33
CA GLY A 86 8.36 18.18 3.26
C GLY A 86 7.15 17.81 2.40
N MET A 87 7.19 16.71 1.65
CA MET A 87 6.10 16.25 0.78
C MET A 87 5.14 15.31 1.51
N ILE A 88 3.84 15.60 1.41
CA ILE A 88 2.75 14.71 1.82
C ILE A 88 1.43 15.17 1.14
N PRO A 89 0.64 14.28 0.51
CA PRO A 89 1.00 12.90 0.16
C PRO A 89 2.13 12.87 -0.87
N HIS A 90 2.89 11.78 -0.92
CA HIS A 90 3.99 11.61 -1.87
C HIS A 90 4.06 10.18 -2.39
N VAL A 91 4.79 10.01 -3.49
CA VAL A 91 4.92 8.75 -4.21
C VAL A 91 6.32 8.20 -4.06
N HIS A 92 6.40 6.90 -3.84
CA HIS A 92 7.56 6.07 -3.90
C HIS A 92 7.45 5.10 -5.08
N GLU A 93 8.49 5.03 -5.91
CA GLU A 93 8.57 4.08 -7.03
C GLU A 93 9.60 3.01 -6.69
N PHE A 94 9.24 1.75 -6.95
CA PHE A 94 10.03 0.58 -6.57
C PHE A 94 10.57 -0.08 -7.84
N HIS A 95 11.90 -0.08 -8.00
CA HIS A 95 12.59 -0.66 -9.16
C HIS A 95 13.30 -1.97 -8.81
N GLY A 96 12.57 -2.92 -8.21
CA GLY A 96 13.13 -4.19 -7.73
C GLY A 96 13.80 -4.10 -6.35
N GLU A 97 13.65 -2.97 -5.67
CA GLU A 97 14.13 -2.73 -4.31
C GLU A 97 13.29 -3.50 -3.30
N LYS A 98 13.94 -4.06 -2.26
CA LYS A 98 13.27 -4.95 -1.30
C LYS A 98 12.47 -4.21 -0.21
N TYR A 99 12.79 -2.96 0.11
CA TYR A 99 12.20 -2.26 1.29
C TYR A 99 12.12 -0.76 1.15
N HIS A 100 13.17 -0.14 0.59
CA HIS A 100 13.26 1.31 0.51
C HIS A 100 13.34 1.74 -0.95
N PRO A 101 12.41 2.61 -1.37
CA PRO A 101 12.46 3.23 -2.68
C PRO A 101 13.65 4.20 -2.71
N SER A 102 14.45 4.20 -3.79
CA SER A 102 15.55 5.17 -3.94
C SER A 102 15.09 6.62 -4.08
N SER A 103 13.80 6.87 -4.28
CA SER A 103 13.28 8.22 -4.47
C SER A 103 11.85 8.42 -3.97
N ALA A 104 11.52 9.69 -3.72
CA ALA A 104 10.17 10.16 -3.47
C ALA A 104 9.87 11.34 -4.41
N ARG A 105 8.64 11.41 -4.91
CA ARG A 105 8.17 12.54 -5.74
C ARG A 105 6.80 13.03 -5.30
N PRO A 106 6.41 14.27 -5.63
CA PRO A 106 5.04 14.73 -5.47
C PRO A 106 4.05 13.86 -6.24
N CYS A 107 2.81 13.80 -5.75
CA CYS A 107 1.71 13.17 -6.46
C CYS A 107 1.35 13.97 -7.72
N ASN A 108 1.03 13.28 -8.80
CA ASN A 108 0.40 13.88 -9.98
C ASN A 108 -1.13 13.99 -9.80
N LYS A 109 -1.82 14.57 -10.79
CA LYS A 109 -3.27 14.78 -10.73
C LYS A 109 -4.07 13.48 -10.58
N GLU A 110 -3.73 12.45 -11.36
CA GLU A 110 -4.43 11.15 -11.34
C GLU A 110 -4.26 10.45 -9.98
N GLU A 111 -3.07 10.57 -9.37
CA GLU A 111 -2.77 10.02 -8.05
C GLU A 111 -3.57 10.73 -6.95
N LEU A 112 -3.75 12.05 -7.05
CA LEU A 112 -4.61 12.83 -6.14
C LEU A 112 -6.10 12.48 -6.30
N GLU A 113 -6.56 12.26 -7.53
CA GLU A 113 -7.93 11.79 -7.81
C GLU A 113 -8.16 10.39 -7.24
N LEU A 114 -7.20 9.47 -7.40
CA LEU A 114 -7.26 8.14 -6.82
C LEU A 114 -7.29 8.17 -5.28
N ILE A 115 -6.51 9.05 -4.65
CA ILE A 115 -6.56 9.26 -3.20
C ILE A 115 -7.96 9.70 -2.77
N SER A 116 -8.56 10.64 -3.49
CA SER A 116 -9.89 11.16 -3.19
C SER A 116 -10.93 10.03 -3.27
N ARG A 117 -10.89 9.26 -4.36
CA ARG A 117 -11.76 8.09 -4.58
C ARG A 117 -11.59 7.02 -3.48
N ALA A 118 -10.35 6.71 -3.10
CA ALA A 118 -10.08 5.75 -2.03
C ALA A 118 -10.65 6.22 -0.67
N LYS A 119 -10.56 7.52 -0.38
CA LYS A 119 -11.16 8.11 0.83
C LYS A 119 -12.69 8.06 0.79
N GLU A 120 -13.31 8.27 -0.37
CA GLU A 120 -14.76 8.16 -0.53
C GLU A 120 -15.26 6.73 -0.32
N LEU A 121 -14.58 5.73 -0.89
CA LEU A 121 -14.90 4.32 -0.69
C LEU A 121 -14.68 3.84 0.76
N ALA A 122 -13.88 4.58 1.53
CA ALA A 122 -13.56 4.25 2.92
C ALA A 122 -14.51 4.87 3.95
N LYS A 123 -15.43 5.75 3.55
CA LYS A 123 -16.47 6.30 4.42
C LYS A 123 -17.45 5.21 4.83
#